data_AF-A0A967WV48-F1
#
_entry.id   AF-A0A967WV48-F1
#
_cell.length_a   1.000
_cell.length_b   1.000
_cell.length_c   1.000
_cell.angle_alpha   90.00
_cell.angle_beta   90.00
_cell.angle_gamma   90.00
#
_symmetry.space_group_name_H-M   'P 1'
#
loop_
_entity.id
_entity.type
_entity.pdbx_description
1 polymer ?
#
loop_
_entity_poly.entity_id
_entity_poly.type
_entity_poly.pdbx_seq_one_letter_code
_entity_poly.pdbx_strand_id
1 'polypeptide(L)' 'VCTAFNADFDGDQMAVHVPLSLEAQLEARALMMATNNVLSPANGEPIIVPTQDVVLGLYYMTRERVNALG' A
#
# COMPACT_ATOMS: atom_id res chain seq x y z
N VAL A 1 0.88 -0.74 1.55
CA VAL A 1 0.07 -0.93 2.79
C VAL A 1 0.52 -0.09 3.97
N CYS A 2 1.80 0.29 4.11
CA CYS A 2 2.27 1.15 5.21
C CYS A 2 1.44 2.43 5.41
N THR A 3 1.10 3.13 4.32
CA THR A 3 0.23 4.31 4.35
C THR A 3 -1.15 4.03 4.96
N ALA A 4 -1.74 2.87 4.67
CA ALA A 4 -3.05 2.50 5.21
C ALA A 4 -3.00 2.20 6.73
N PHE A 5 -1.87 1.70 7.23
CA PHE A 5 -1.62 1.50 8.66
C PHE A 5 -1.07 2.75 9.37
N ASN A 6 -0.72 3.79 8.61
CA ASN A 6 0.02 4.95 9.10
C ASN A 6 1.26 4.54 9.92
N ALA A 7 1.99 3.55 9.41
CA ALA A 7 3.16 2.97 10.07
C ALA A 7 4.43 3.20 9.25
N ASP A 8 5.55 3.36 9.93
CA ASP A 8 6.88 3.40 9.33
C ASP A 8 7.78 2.29 9.90
N PHE A 9 9.11 2.45 9.82
CA PHE A 9 10.08 1.43 10.22
C PHE A 9 11.07 1.93 11.28
N ASP A 10 10.66 2.87 12.13
CA ASP A 10 11.51 3.43 13.18
C ASP A 10 11.39 2.72 14.55
N GLY A 11 10.46 1.75 14.67
CA GLY A 11 10.21 1.00 15.91
C GLY A 11 8.76 0.59 16.14
N ASP A 12 7.84 0.95 15.24
CA ASP A 12 6.43 0.58 15.29
C ASP A 12 6.19 -0.93 15.50
N GLN A 13 5.18 -1.25 16.32
CA GLN A 13 4.79 -2.62 16.65
C GLN A 13 3.39 -2.94 16.13
N MET A 14 3.17 -4.18 15.70
CA MET A 14 1.86 -4.67 15.23
C MET A 14 1.50 -6.00 15.89
N ALA A 15 0.22 -6.14 16.24
CA ALA A 15 -0.33 -7.39 16.77
C ALA A 15 -0.78 -8.32 15.63
N VAL A 16 -0.62 -9.63 15.83
CA VAL A 16 -1.03 -10.66 14.86
C VAL A 16 -2.08 -11.56 15.51
N HIS A 17 -3.22 -11.71 14.84
CA HIS A 17 -4.33 -12.56 15.28
C HIS A 17 -4.57 -13.67 14.26
N VAL A 18 -4.90 -14.87 14.73
CA VAL A 18 -5.14 -16.05 13.87
C VAL A 18 -6.63 -16.42 13.93
N PRO A 19 -7.38 -16.31 12.82
CA PRO A 19 -8.77 -16.76 12.77
C PRO A 19 -8.83 -18.30 12.75
N LEU A 20 -9.59 -18.90 13.67
CA LEU A 20 -9.64 -20.35 13.85
C LEU A 20 -10.84 -20.99 13.16
N SER A 21 -12.04 -20.41 13.26
CA SER A 21 -13.24 -20.98 12.65
C SER A 21 -13.25 -20.80 11.13
N LEU A 22 -13.96 -21.68 10.43
CA LEU A 22 -14.08 -21.61 8.97
C LEU A 22 -14.75 -20.29 8.55
N GLU A 23 -15.76 -19.87 9.29
CA GLU A 23 -16.49 -18.62 9.05
C GLU A 23 -15.56 -17.42 9.18
N ALA A 24 -14.74 -17.36 10.25
CA ALA A 24 -13.80 -16.27 10.46
C ALA A 24 -12.68 -16.24 9.40
N GLN A 25 -12.19 -17.42 8.97
CA GLN A 25 -11.21 -17.50 7.89
C GLN A 25 -11.80 -17.03 6.55
N LEU A 26 -13.05 -17.42 6.25
CA LEU A 26 -13.74 -16.99 5.04
C LEU A 26 -14.01 -15.49 5.05
N GLU A 27 -14.45 -14.93 6.17
CA GLU A 27 -14.67 -13.49 6.34
C GLU A 27 -13.36 -12.69 6.18
N ALA A 28 -12.29 -13.11 6.88
CA ALA A 28 -10.99 -12.46 6.80
C ALA A 28 -10.46 -12.45 5.35
N ARG A 29 -10.66 -13.54 4.60
CA ARG A 29 -10.25 -13.65 3.20
C ARG A 29 -11.14 -12.84 2.26
N ALA A 30 -12.46 -12.92 2.41
CA ALA A 30 -13.40 -12.31 1.48
C ALA A 30 -13.55 -10.80 1.69
N LEU A 31 -13.41 -10.30 2.92
CA LEU A 31 -13.65 -8.90 3.26
C LEU A 31 -12.39 -8.17 3.71
N MET A 32 -11.61 -8.76 4.61
CA MET A 32 -10.49 -8.06 5.27
C MET A 32 -9.15 -8.17 4.52
N MET A 33 -9.07 -8.95 3.44
CA MET A 33 -7.83 -9.08 2.67
C MET A 33 -7.42 -7.74 2.05
N ALA A 34 -6.11 -7.44 2.11
CA ALA A 34 -5.58 -6.14 1.65
C ALA A 34 -5.89 -5.83 0.18
N THR A 35 -5.99 -6.85 -0.68
CA THR A 35 -6.34 -6.70 -2.11
C THR A 35 -7.74 -6.13 -2.33
N ASN A 36 -8.64 -6.27 -1.36
CA ASN A 36 -10.00 -5.73 -1.43
C ASN A 36 -10.06 -4.25 -1.02
N ASN A 37 -9.00 -3.74 -0.38
CA ASN A 37 -8.97 -2.41 0.24
C ASN A 37 -8.08 -1.44 -0.57
N VAL A 38 -8.47 -1.19 -1.82
CA VAL A 38 -7.72 -0.34 -2.76
C VAL A 38 -8.05 1.14 -2.60
N LEU A 39 -9.30 1.47 -2.29
CA LEU A 39 -9.80 2.83 -2.15
C LEU A 39 -10.07 3.16 -0.68
N SER A 40 -9.87 4.41 -0.33
CA SER A 40 -10.25 4.97 0.97
C SER A 40 -11.77 4.97 1.12
N PRO A 41 -12.32 4.39 2.18
CA PRO A 41 -13.76 4.45 2.45
C PRO A 41 -14.28 5.87 2.68
N ALA A 42 -13.42 6.81 3.08
CA ALA A 42 -13.82 8.16 3.45
C ALA A 42 -14.05 9.08 2.23
N ASN A 43 -13.29 8.90 1.16
CA ASN A 43 -13.29 9.81 0.01
C ASN A 43 -13.17 9.12 -1.36
N GLY A 44 -13.00 7.79 -1.40
CA GLY A 44 -12.92 7.02 -2.65
C GLY A 44 -11.59 7.14 -3.39
N GLU A 45 -10.60 7.84 -2.85
CA GLU A 45 -9.27 7.96 -3.47
C GLU A 45 -8.43 6.69 -3.22
N PRO A 46 -7.51 6.31 -4.13
CA PRO A 46 -6.66 5.15 -3.93
C PRO A 46 -5.67 5.31 -2.77
N ILE A 47 -5.62 4.33 -1.86
CA ILE A 47 -4.69 4.31 -0.71
C ILE A 47 -3.44 3.45 -0.95
N ILE A 48 -3.35 2.82 -2.12
CA ILE A 48 -2.27 1.90 -2.51
C ILE A 48 -1.20 2.56 -3.40
N VAL A 49 -1.24 3.88 -3.54
CA VAL A 49 -0.32 4.62 -4.43
C VAL A 49 1.14 4.46 -3.97
N PRO A 50 2.10 4.40 -4.90
CA PRO A 50 3.52 4.43 -4.54
C PRO A 50 3.87 5.69 -3.76
N THR A 51 4.84 5.59 -2.85
CA THR A 51 5.31 6.71 -2.02
C THR A 51 6.83 6.83 -2.09
N GLN A 52 7.35 7.98 -1.65
CA GLN A 52 8.77 8.24 -1.44
C GLN A 52 9.67 7.90 -2.64
N ASP A 53 10.57 6.93 -2.48
CA ASP A 53 11.63 6.56 -3.42
C ASP A 53 11.11 5.94 -4.71
N VAL A 54 10.01 5.19 -4.66
CA VAL A 54 9.37 4.64 -5.87
C VAL A 54 8.91 5.76 -6.78
N VAL A 55 8.28 6.81 -6.23
CA VAL A 55 7.85 7.98 -7.00
C VAL A 55 9.07 8.73 -7.56
N LEU A 56 10.14 8.88 -6.77
CA LEU A 56 11.37 9.51 -7.22
C LEU A 56 12.02 8.74 -8.39
N GLY A 57 12.06 7.41 -8.30
CA GLY A 57 12.60 6.55 -9.35
C GLY A 57 11.80 6.65 -10.64
N LEU A 58 10.46 6.57 -10.56
CA LEU A 58 9.58 6.77 -11.71
C LEU A 58 9.80 8.15 -12.33
N TYR A 59 9.78 9.21 -11.52
CA TYR A 59 10.02 10.57 -11.98
C TYR A 59 11.36 10.72 -12.70
N TYR A 60 12.43 10.18 -12.13
CA TYR A 60 13.77 10.26 -12.73
C TYR A 60 13.84 9.51 -14.07
N MET A 61 13.25 8.31 -14.15
CA MET A 61 13.27 7.49 -15.38
C MET A 61 12.40 8.08 -16.50
N THR A 62 11.27 8.71 -16.17
CA THR A 62 10.35 9.27 -17.17
C THR A 62 10.69 10.70 -17.60
N ARG A 63 11.69 11.34 -16.98
CA ARG A 63 12.07 12.71 -17.31
C ARG A 63 12.85 12.76 -18.64
N GLU A 64 12.38 13.58 -19.57
CA GLU A 64 13.10 13.84 -20.82
C GLU A 64 14.45 14.51 -20.54
N ARG A 65 15.50 14.03 -21.20
CA ARG A 65 16.83 14.66 -21.16
C ARG A 65 16.99 15.59 -22.35
N VAL A 66 16.51 16.82 -22.21
CA VAL A 66 16.70 17.87 -23.21
C VAL A 66 18.21 18.14 -23.36
N ASN A 67 18.74 17.97 -24.57
CA ASN A 67 20.18 18.06 -24.90
C ASN A 67 21.07 16.93 -24.36
N ALA A 68 20.53 15.73 -24.11
CA ALA A 68 21.40 14.57 -23.95
C ALA A 68 22.24 14.37 -25.22
N LEU A 69 23.56 14.49 -25.09
CA LEU A 69 24.48 13.91 -26.05
C LEU A 69 24.32 12.39 -25.92
N GLY A 70 23.97 11.73 -27.01
CA GLY A 70 23.76 10.28 -27.06
C GLY A 70 24.93 9.51 -26.48
#